data_AF-A0A1V5ICP1-F1
#
_entry.id   AF-A0A1V5ICP1-F1
#
_cell.length_a   1.000
_cell.length_b   1.000
_cell.length_c   1.000
_cell.angle_alpha   90.00
_cell.angle_beta   90.00
_cell.angle_gamma   90.00
#
_symmetry.space_group_name_H-M   'P 1'
#
loop_
_entity.id
_entity.type
_entity.pdbx_description
1 polymer ?
#
loop_
_entity_poly.entity_id
_entity_poly.type
_entity_poly.pdbx_seq_one_letter_code
_entity_poly.pdbx_strand_id
1 'polypeptide(L)'
;MDKTAERVGVQMPSGVTKWFNASCRATVGIVAGGGRGEKPFVKAGNKYHKMKNSASNWPRVRGVAMNVIDHPFGGGGHQHAGRPKTIARGTSPGRTVGHVAARKTGRGKK
;
A
#
# COMPACT_ATOMS: atom_id res chain seq x y z
N MET A 1 -5.71 22.22 22.08
CA MET A 1 -4.75 23.14 21.43
C MET A 1 -3.45 22.38 21.29
N ASP A 2 -3.19 21.81 20.11
CA ASP A 2 -2.06 20.86 19.90
C ASP A 2 -0.73 21.59 19.69
N LYS A 3 -0.51 22.69 20.42
CA LYS A 3 0.68 23.51 20.34
C LYS A 3 1.18 23.79 21.75
N THR A 4 2.28 23.16 22.11
CA THR A 4 3.09 23.54 23.27
C THR A 4 4.33 24.31 22.77
N ALA A 5 5.07 24.93 23.68
CA ALA A 5 6.27 25.69 23.31
C ALA A 5 7.32 24.81 22.60
N GLU A 6 7.39 23.53 22.94
CA GLU A 6 8.39 22.59 22.44
C GLU A 6 7.89 21.74 21.27
N ARG A 7 6.58 21.47 21.19
CA ARG A 7 6.01 20.51 20.25
C ARG A 7 4.70 20.96 19.62
N VAL A 8 4.52 20.56 18.37
CA VAL A 8 3.33 20.85 17.58
C VAL A 8 2.74 19.54 17.06
N GLY A 9 1.46 19.31 17.34
CA GLY A 9 0.68 18.22 16.79
C GLY A 9 0.12 18.60 15.43
N VAL A 10 0.38 17.78 14.41
CA VAL A 10 -0.13 17.97 13.04
C VAL A 10 -0.90 16.73 12.62
N GLN A 11 -2.12 16.92 12.11
CA GLN A 11 -2.90 15.84 11.52
C GLN A 11 -2.35 15.52 10.12
N MET A 12 -1.86 14.29 9.96
CA MET A 12 -1.35 13.81 8.66
C MET A 12 -2.49 13.52 7.69
N PRO A 13 -2.25 13.46 6.36
CA PRO A 13 -3.26 13.07 5.37
C PRO A 13 -3.86 11.67 5.60
N SER A 14 -3.19 10.81 6.38
CA SER A 14 -3.70 9.51 6.81
C SER A 14 -4.70 9.58 7.98
N GLY A 15 -5.00 10.78 8.50
CA GLY A 15 -5.88 11.03 9.64
C GLY A 15 -5.22 10.90 11.01
N VAL A 16 -3.97 10.44 11.08
CA VAL A 16 -3.22 10.24 12.34
C VAL A 16 -2.52 11.54 12.74
N THR A 17 -2.71 11.97 13.98
CA THR A 17 -1.96 13.09 14.56
C THR A 17 -0.54 12.67 14.91
N LYS A 18 0.45 13.41 14.40
CA LYS A 18 1.87 13.21 14.73
C LYS A 18 2.43 14.46 15.41
N TRP A 19 3.33 14.24 16.37
CA TRP A 19 4.01 15.31 17.10
C TRP A 19 5.36 15.63 16.48
N PHE A 20 5.62 16.91 16.26
CA PHE A 20 6.87 17.44 15.72
C PHE A 20 7.47 18.46 16.68
N ASN A 21 8.77 18.74 16.52
CA ASN A 21 9.41 19.86 17.22
C ASN A 21 8.87 21.19 16.66
N ALA A 22 8.65 22.18 17.52
CA ALA A 22 8.22 23.51 17.12
C ALA A 22 9.18 24.22 16.14
N SER A 23 10.46 23.82 16.07
CA SER A 23 11.44 24.36 15.12
C SER A 23 11.34 23.76 13.71
N CYS A 24 10.51 22.73 13.49
CA CYS A 24 10.33 22.14 12.16
C CYS A 24 9.66 23.14 11.20
N ARG A 25 10.20 23.26 9.99
CA ARG A 25 9.66 24.15 8.95
C ARG A 25 8.57 23.45 8.14
N ALA A 26 7.57 24.22 7.72
CA ALA A 26 6.53 23.79 6.80
C ALA A 26 6.20 24.91 5.81
N THR A 27 5.65 24.56 4.66
CA THR A 27 5.12 25.51 3.68
C THR A 27 3.63 25.67 3.89
N VAL A 28 3.14 26.91 3.87
CA VAL A 28 1.71 27.21 3.99
C VAL A 28 1.00 26.86 2.68
N GLY A 29 -0.08 26.10 2.78
CA GLY A 29 -0.94 25.74 1.64
C GLY A 29 -1.01 24.25 1.36
N ILE A 30 -1.64 23.92 0.23
CA ILE A 30 -1.85 22.55 -0.24
C ILE A 30 -0.94 22.31 -1.45
N VAL A 31 -0.46 21.08 -1.62
CA VAL A 31 0.33 20.69 -2.80
C VAL A 31 -0.51 20.80 -4.08
N ALA A 32 0.05 21.42 -5.11
CA ALA A 32 -0.60 21.57 -6.42
C ALA A 32 -0.81 20.22 -7.14
N GLY A 33 -1.70 20.20 -8.15
CA GLY A 33 -1.99 19.00 -8.95
C GLY A 33 -2.96 18.01 -8.28
N GLY A 34 -3.84 18.51 -7.41
CA GLY A 34 -4.98 17.75 -6.88
C GLY A 34 -5.86 17.15 -7.98
N GLY A 35 -6.61 16.10 -7.68
CA GLY A 35 -7.53 15.46 -8.63
C GLY A 35 -6.88 14.54 -9.68
N ARG A 36 -5.55 14.44 -9.74
CA ARG A 36 -4.84 13.56 -10.70
C ARG A 36 -5.34 12.10 -10.71
N GLY A 37 -5.81 11.60 -9.56
CA GLY A 37 -6.31 10.23 -9.41
C GLY A 37 -7.73 10.00 -9.91
N GLU A 38 -8.50 11.05 -10.20
CA GLU A 38 -9.90 10.96 -10.62
C GLU A 38 -10.02 10.45 -12.06
N LYS A 39 -9.10 10.83 -12.93
CA LYS A 39 -9.07 10.35 -14.32
C LYS A 39 -8.54 8.91 -14.38
N PRO A 40 -9.31 7.95 -14.93
CA PRO A 40 -8.84 6.59 -15.08
C PRO A 40 -7.76 6.47 -16.17
N PHE A 41 -6.90 5.45 -16.07
CA PHE A 41 -5.84 5.20 -17.07
C PHE A 41 -6.37 4.70 -18.42
N VAL A 42 -7.52 4.03 -18.43
CA VAL A 42 -8.20 3.43 -19.60
C VAL A 42 -7.42 2.31 -20.29
N LYS A 43 -6.18 2.56 -20.74
CA LYS A 43 -5.33 1.63 -21.50
C LYS A 43 -4.06 1.22 -20.74
N ALA A 44 -3.57 0.03 -21.02
CA ALA A 44 -2.31 -0.47 -20.45
C ALA A 44 -1.09 0.40 -20.82
N GLY A 45 -1.04 0.94 -22.05
CA GLY A 45 0.05 1.83 -22.49
C GLY A 45 0.20 3.10 -21.64
N ASN A 46 -0.92 3.71 -21.23
CA ASN A 46 -0.88 4.88 -20.33
C ASN A 46 -0.28 4.51 -18.97
N LYS A 47 -0.55 3.30 -18.47
CA LYS A 47 0.03 2.79 -17.23
C LYS A 47 1.52 2.44 -17.41
N TYR A 48 1.91 1.87 -18.55
CA TYR A 48 3.30 1.59 -18.90
C TYR A 48 4.17 2.86 -18.80
N HIS A 49 3.78 3.95 -19.46
CA HIS A 49 4.56 5.20 -19.41
C HIS A 49 4.66 5.78 -18.00
N LYS A 50 3.60 5.67 -17.19
CA LYS A 50 3.63 6.07 -15.78
C LYS A 50 4.60 5.21 -14.96
N MET A 51 4.59 3.89 -15.16
CA MET A 51 5.42 2.96 -14.41
C MET A 51 6.88 2.99 -14.88
N LYS A 52 7.17 3.25 -16.16
CA LYS A 52 8.54 3.38 -16.70
C LYS A 52 9.36 4.46 -15.97
N ASN A 53 8.71 5.53 -15.53
CA ASN A 53 9.36 6.61 -14.79
C ASN A 53 9.57 6.28 -13.29
N SER A 54 9.17 5.09 -12.84
CA SER A 54 9.29 4.65 -11.45
C SER A 54 9.99 3.30 -11.39
N ALA A 55 10.73 3.02 -10.32
CA ALA A 55 11.36 1.71 -10.10
C ALA A 55 10.35 0.64 -9.64
N SER A 56 9.16 0.61 -10.24
CA SER A 56 8.08 -0.33 -9.92
C SER A 56 8.06 -1.48 -10.91
N ASN A 57 8.02 -2.71 -10.40
CA ASN A 57 7.82 -3.88 -11.25
C ASN A 57 6.37 -3.89 -11.80
N TRP A 58 6.23 -3.71 -13.11
CA TRP A 58 4.96 -3.72 -13.83
C TRP A 58 5.15 -4.31 -15.24
N PRO A 59 4.23 -5.18 -15.73
CA PRO A 59 3.00 -5.68 -15.09
C PRO A 59 3.27 -6.71 -13.98
N ARG A 60 2.31 -6.89 -13.06
CA ARG A 60 2.44 -7.85 -11.94
C ARG A 60 1.63 -9.11 -12.21
N VAL A 61 2.29 -10.26 -12.22
CA VAL A 61 1.67 -11.59 -12.29
C VAL A 61 1.07 -11.95 -10.91
N ARG A 62 -0.13 -12.56 -10.90
CA ARG A 62 -0.79 -13.03 -9.67
C ARG A 62 -0.04 -14.25 -9.14
N GLY A 63 0.28 -14.29 -7.85
CA GLY A 63 0.96 -15.45 -7.24
C GLY A 63 0.21 -16.78 -7.36
N VAL A 64 -1.13 -16.75 -7.45
CA VAL A 64 -1.97 -17.94 -7.69
C VAL A 64 -1.81 -18.51 -9.10
N ALA A 65 -1.35 -17.70 -10.06
CA ALA A 65 -1.09 -18.14 -11.43
C ALA A 65 0.35 -18.67 -11.63
N MET A 66 1.16 -18.69 -10.57
CA MET A 66 2.53 -19.16 -10.60
C MET A 66 2.62 -20.64 -10.18
N ASN A 67 3.77 -21.26 -10.40
CA ASN A 67 4.04 -22.62 -9.92
C ASN A 67 4.26 -22.65 -8.41
N VAL A 68 4.18 -23.84 -7.80
CA VAL A 68 4.40 -24.04 -6.36
C VAL A 68 5.78 -23.55 -5.90
N ILE A 69 6.78 -23.65 -6.78
CA ILE A 69 8.17 -23.25 -6.53
C ILE A 69 8.29 -21.73 -6.38
N ASP A 70 7.55 -20.98 -7.19
CA ASP A 70 7.72 -19.52 -7.32
C ASP A 70 6.92 -18.74 -6.27
N HIS A 71 5.79 -19.27 -5.81
CA HIS A 71 4.91 -18.55 -4.89
C HIS A 71 4.20 -19.49 -3.90
N PRO A 72 4.05 -19.09 -2.62
CA PRO A 72 3.29 -19.88 -1.63
C PRO A 72 1.82 -20.14 -1.94
N PHE A 73 1.27 -19.50 -2.97
CA PHE A 73 -0.12 -19.66 -3.44
C PHE A 73 -0.19 -20.31 -4.82
N GLY A 74 0.96 -20.71 -5.39
CA GLY A 74 1.04 -21.29 -6.71
C GLY A 74 0.71 -22.78 -6.73
N GLY A 75 0.44 -23.30 -7.93
CA GLY A 75 0.12 -24.70 -8.20
C GLY A 75 -1.36 -25.09 -8.01
N GLY A 76 -1.59 -26.41 -8.00
CA GLY A 76 -2.92 -27.02 -8.01
C GLY A 76 -3.53 -27.14 -9.41
N GLY A 77 -4.51 -28.04 -9.58
CA GLY A 77 -5.21 -28.22 -10.86
C GLY A 77 -6.17 -27.08 -11.23
N HIS A 78 -6.58 -26.28 -10.23
CA HIS A 78 -7.41 -25.09 -10.40
C HIS A 78 -6.80 -23.91 -9.63
N GLN A 79 -6.98 -22.68 -10.09
CA GLN A 79 -6.41 -21.48 -9.46
C GLN A 79 -7.10 -21.16 -8.12
N HIS A 80 -6.43 -21.45 -7.01
CA HIS A 80 -6.85 -21.10 -5.65
C HIS A 80 -5.63 -20.92 -4.75
N ALA A 81 -5.78 -20.25 -3.60
CA ALA A 81 -4.64 -19.99 -2.71
C ALA A 81 -4.21 -21.21 -1.88
N GLY A 82 -5.08 -22.23 -1.72
CA GLY A 82 -4.83 -23.45 -0.94
C GLY A 82 -4.63 -23.26 0.57
N ARG A 83 -4.49 -22.01 1.04
CA ARG A 83 -4.26 -21.65 2.45
C ARG A 83 -4.86 -20.27 2.77
N PRO A 84 -5.08 -19.94 4.06
CA PRO A 84 -5.50 -18.60 4.45
C PRO A 84 -4.54 -17.53 3.96
N LYS A 85 -5.08 -16.41 3.45
CA LYS A 85 -4.28 -15.28 2.97
C LYS A 85 -3.73 -14.40 4.09
N THR A 86 -4.19 -14.59 5.33
CA THR A 86 -3.74 -13.81 6.48
C THR A 86 -2.56 -14.48 7.14
N ILE A 87 -1.48 -13.72 7.35
CA ILE A 87 -0.25 -14.24 7.95
C ILE A 87 0.19 -13.39 9.17
N ALA A 88 1.00 -13.99 10.03
CA ALA A 88 1.58 -13.30 11.18
C ALA A 88 2.71 -12.34 10.78
N ARG A 89 2.94 -11.30 11.60
CA ARG A 89 3.98 -10.28 11.35
C ARG A 89 5.40 -10.85 11.34
N GLY A 90 5.68 -11.84 12.21
CA GLY A 90 7.00 -12.48 12.34
C GLY A 90 7.24 -13.65 11.39
N THR A 91 6.47 -13.76 10.30
CA THR A 91 6.67 -14.83 9.31
C THR A 91 8.00 -14.61 8.58
N SER A 92 8.71 -15.69 8.22
CA SER A 92 9.98 -15.59 7.50
C SER A 92 9.84 -14.94 6.11
N PRO A 93 10.88 -14.24 5.62
CA PRO A 93 10.92 -13.73 4.25
C PRO A 93 10.62 -14.84 3.24
N GLY A 94 9.86 -14.52 2.20
CA GLY A 94 9.38 -15.49 1.20
C GLY A 94 8.04 -16.14 1.55
N ARG A 95 7.77 -16.41 2.84
CA ARG A 95 6.42 -16.82 3.30
C ARG A 95 5.53 -15.61 3.62
N THR A 96 6.10 -14.42 3.75
CA THR A 96 5.38 -13.16 4.01
C THR A 96 4.57 -12.63 2.81
N VAL A 97 3.54 -13.37 2.39
CA VAL A 97 2.69 -13.02 1.23
C VAL A 97 1.20 -12.89 1.62
N GLY A 98 0.44 -12.12 0.83
CA GLY A 98 -1.00 -11.91 1.08
C GLY A 98 -1.29 -10.77 2.06
N HIS A 99 -2.23 -10.99 2.99
CA HIS A 99 -2.65 -10.05 4.00
C HIS A 99 -1.75 -10.14 5.24
N VAL A 100 -0.72 -9.30 5.29
CA VAL A 100 0.27 -9.32 6.38
C VAL A 100 -0.28 -8.68 7.65
N ALA A 101 -0.36 -9.46 8.73
CA ALA A 101 -0.82 -9.02 10.06
C ALA A 101 -2.16 -8.25 10.02
N ALA A 102 -3.07 -8.68 9.13
CA ALA A 102 -4.35 -8.02 8.95
C ALA A 102 -5.23 -8.20 10.19
N ARG A 103 -5.66 -7.09 10.79
CA ARG A 103 -6.60 -7.07 11.93
C ARG A 103 -8.03 -7.38 11.51
N LYS A 104 -8.38 -7.09 10.25
CA LYS A 104 -9.70 -7.29 9.64
C LYS A 104 -9.52 -7.59 8.16
N THR A 105 -10.40 -8.43 7.62
CA THR A 105 -10.50 -8.72 6.18
C THR A 105 -11.91 -8.44 5.67
N GLY A 106 -12.07 -8.26 4.36
CA GLY A 106 -13.36 -7.93 3.74
C GLY A 106 -13.73 -6.45 3.83
N ARG A 107 -14.92 -6.10 3.33
CA ARG A 107 -15.43 -4.72 3.42
C ARG A 107 -15.94 -4.45 4.84
N GLY A 108 -15.50 -3.35 5.44
CA GLY A 108 -16.11 -2.88 6.69
C GLY A 108 -17.55 -2.43 6.44
N LYS A 109 -18.44 -2.67 7.42
CA LYS A 109 -19.69 -1.90 7.51
C LYS A 109 -19.30 -0.44 7.75
N LYS A 110 -19.92 0.47 6.99
CA LYS A 110 -19.82 1.91 7.21
C LYS A 110 -20.58 2.28 8.48
#